data_AF-A0A367X210-F1
#
_entry.id   AF-A0A367X210-F1
#
_cell.length_a   1.000
_cell.length_b   1.000
_cell.length_c   1.000
_cell.angle_alpha   90.00
_cell.angle_beta   90.00
_cell.angle_gamma   90.00
#
_symmetry.space_group_name_H-M   'P 1'
#
loop_
_entity.id
_entity.type
_entity.pdbx_description
1 polymer ?
#
loop_
_entity_poly.entity_id
_entity_poly.type
_entity_poly.pdbx_seq_one_letter_code
_entity_poly.pdbx_strand_id
1 'polypeptide(L)'
;MAFAKNVSSHPAFARFMPFVFVFLWSTGFIGAKFGLPYAEPFVFLFTRFLIVIVVMVPVVWVMGAKWPARLRDVLHIAVAGMLVHGIYLGGVFAAIAQGLPAGLSALIVGMQPVLTASVVGALLGEHVTRRQWMGLALGLVGVGLVLGPKIGGGSGITPLGILLAVGALLGMTAGTLYQKRFCTGMDLRTGTVIQYCAASMTVGLFALLSGESFHIDWTMEFVLVMAWLVLVLSIGAIMLLMVLIKQGEATRVASMFYLVPPTAASLAWLLFDEHIGFMGLAGFAVAALGVALVMAKR
;
A
#
# COMPACT_ATOMS: atom_id res chain seq x y z
N MET A 1 15.39 -5.91 26.42
CA MET A 1 15.04 -7.06 25.55
C MET A 1 14.00 -8.01 26.17
N ALA A 2 13.94 -8.21 27.49
CA ALA A 2 12.95 -9.08 28.14
C ALA A 2 11.51 -8.50 28.20
N PHE A 3 11.35 -7.17 28.29
CA PHE A 3 10.03 -6.53 28.37
C PHE A 3 9.21 -6.65 27.06
N ALA A 4 9.89 -6.62 25.90
CA ALA A 4 9.25 -6.79 24.59
C ALA A 4 8.79 -8.23 24.32
N LYS A 5 9.41 -9.24 24.96
CA LYS A 5 8.98 -10.65 24.84
C LYS A 5 7.62 -10.88 25.50
N ASN A 6 7.36 -10.26 26.66
CA ASN A 6 6.14 -10.51 27.45
C ASN A 6 4.86 -9.87 26.90
N VAL A 7 4.93 -8.74 26.20
CA VAL A 7 3.74 -8.13 25.57
C VAL A 7 3.32 -8.92 24.32
N SER A 8 4.29 -9.51 23.63
CA SER A 8 4.10 -10.22 22.36
C SER A 8 3.54 -11.65 22.49
N SER A 9 3.47 -12.24 23.68
CA SER A 9 2.98 -13.61 23.89
C SER A 9 1.52 -13.68 24.36
N HIS A 10 0.84 -12.55 24.50
CA HIS A 10 -0.53 -12.51 25.02
C HIS A 10 -1.55 -12.90 23.93
N PRO A 11 -2.48 -13.84 24.16
CA PRO A 11 -3.45 -14.28 23.15
C PRO A 11 -4.36 -13.15 22.62
N ALA A 12 -4.56 -12.10 23.42
CA ALA A 12 -5.26 -10.89 22.98
C ALA A 12 -4.47 -10.10 21.92
N PHE A 13 -3.14 -10.06 22.02
CA PHE A 13 -2.27 -9.38 21.05
C PHE A 13 -2.42 -9.99 19.66
N ALA A 14 -2.35 -11.33 19.55
CA ALA A 14 -2.56 -12.04 18.29
C ALA A 14 -3.96 -11.83 17.68
N ARG A 15 -4.99 -11.59 18.51
CA ARG A 15 -6.38 -11.38 18.05
C ARG A 15 -6.64 -9.96 17.55
N PHE A 16 -6.09 -8.93 18.19
CA PHE A 16 -6.41 -7.53 17.90
C PHE A 16 -5.42 -6.85 16.96
N MET A 17 -4.15 -7.25 16.97
CA MET A 17 -3.11 -6.59 16.18
C MET A 17 -3.31 -6.61 14.66
N PRO A 18 -3.91 -7.65 14.03
CA PRO A 18 -4.26 -7.59 12.61
C PRO A 18 -5.25 -6.45 12.28
N PHE A 19 -6.22 -6.17 13.17
CA PHE A 19 -7.15 -5.04 12.98
C PHE A 19 -6.45 -3.70 13.11
N VAL A 20 -5.57 -3.56 14.12
CA VAL A 20 -4.74 -2.37 14.27
C VAL A 20 -3.87 -2.17 13.03
N PHE A 21 -3.25 -3.23 12.54
CA PHE A 21 -2.43 -3.17 11.33
C PHE A 21 -3.23 -2.69 10.12
N VAL A 22 -4.43 -3.24 9.87
CA VAL A 22 -5.31 -2.79 8.79
C VAL A 22 -5.70 -1.33 8.97
N PHE A 23 -6.11 -0.94 10.17
CA PHE A 23 -6.49 0.44 10.46
C PHE A 23 -5.34 1.41 10.17
N LEU A 24 -4.15 1.09 10.70
CA LEU A 24 -2.94 1.86 10.41
C LEU A 24 -2.69 1.89 8.91
N TRP A 25 -2.69 0.74 8.22
CA TRP A 25 -2.46 0.67 6.78
C TRP A 25 -3.42 1.54 5.97
N SER A 26 -4.72 1.53 6.31
CA SER A 26 -5.75 2.37 5.69
C SER A 26 -5.50 3.86 5.87
N THR A 27 -4.86 4.28 6.97
CA THR A 27 -4.51 5.70 7.18
C THR A 27 -3.49 6.22 6.17
N GLY A 28 -2.81 5.36 5.41
CA GLY A 28 -1.91 5.78 4.33
C GLY A 28 -2.62 6.59 3.23
N PHE A 29 -3.86 6.19 2.87
CA PHE A 29 -4.67 6.92 1.89
C PHE A 29 -5.15 8.28 2.44
N ILE A 30 -5.43 8.32 3.74
CA ILE A 30 -5.85 9.53 4.46
C ILE A 30 -4.68 10.51 4.57
N GLY A 31 -3.49 10.00 4.91
CA GLY A 31 -2.26 10.80 4.96
C GLY A 31 -1.87 11.37 3.60
N ALA A 32 -2.12 10.65 2.51
CA ALA A 32 -1.99 11.22 1.17
C ALA A 32 -2.90 12.44 1.01
N LYS A 33 -4.19 12.31 1.34
CA LYS A 33 -5.16 13.41 1.18
C LYS A 33 -4.88 14.61 2.10
N PHE A 34 -4.39 14.38 3.33
CA PHE A 34 -3.95 15.47 4.20
C PHE A 34 -2.64 16.12 3.77
N GLY A 35 -1.73 15.38 3.13
CA GLY A 35 -0.40 15.84 2.79
C GLY A 35 -0.29 16.58 1.45
N LEU A 36 -1.09 16.18 0.47
CA LEU A 36 -1.08 16.72 -0.89
C LEU A 36 -1.44 18.22 -1.03
N PRO A 37 -2.19 18.86 -0.11
CA PRO A 37 -2.35 20.31 -0.14
C PRO A 37 -1.06 21.11 0.08
N TYR A 38 -0.02 20.50 0.65
CA TYR A 38 1.22 21.18 1.06
C TYR A 38 2.44 20.81 0.19
N ALA A 39 2.36 19.73 -0.57
CA ALA A 39 3.43 19.29 -1.46
C ALA A 39 2.85 18.42 -2.58
N GLU A 40 3.47 18.53 -3.75
CA GLU A 40 3.14 17.71 -4.91
C GLU A 40 3.44 16.22 -4.65
N PRO A 41 2.71 15.27 -5.28
CA PRO A 41 2.68 13.87 -4.86
C PRO A 41 4.04 13.18 -4.85
N PHE A 42 4.89 13.43 -5.84
CA PHE A 42 6.18 12.76 -5.92
C PHE A 42 7.21 13.39 -4.99
N VAL A 43 7.23 14.71 -4.84
CA VAL A 43 8.04 15.46 -3.85
C VAL A 43 7.66 15.08 -2.43
N PHE A 44 6.36 14.92 -2.15
CA PHE A 44 5.87 14.43 -0.86
C PHE A 44 6.48 13.05 -0.54
N LEU A 45 6.36 12.10 -1.46
CA LEU A 45 6.87 10.74 -1.28
C LEU A 45 8.39 10.70 -1.22
N PHE A 46 9.07 11.49 -2.05
CA PHE A 46 10.52 11.64 -2.03
C PHE A 46 11.00 12.06 -0.64
N THR A 47 10.39 13.11 -0.10
CA THR A 47 10.68 13.63 1.25
C THR A 47 10.42 12.56 2.30
N ARG A 48 9.25 11.90 2.25
CA ARG A 48 8.92 10.79 3.16
C ARG A 48 9.97 9.70 3.13
N PHE A 49 10.39 9.25 1.96
CA PHE A 49 11.34 8.16 1.80
C PHE A 49 12.74 8.56 2.29
N LEU A 50 13.18 9.80 2.03
CA LEU A 50 14.42 10.32 2.59
C LEU A 50 14.41 10.33 4.11
N ILE A 51 13.32 10.80 4.75
CA ILE A 51 13.21 10.78 6.21
C ILE A 51 13.26 9.33 6.74
N VAL A 52 12.56 8.39 6.10
CA VAL A 52 12.63 6.97 6.48
C VAL A 52 14.06 6.44 6.37
N ILE A 53 14.79 6.75 5.31
CA ILE A 53 16.19 6.34 5.13
C ILE A 53 17.06 6.93 6.25
N VAL A 54 16.94 8.23 6.51
CA VAL A 54 17.69 8.94 7.56
C VAL A 54 17.43 8.35 8.94
N VAL A 55 16.20 7.90 9.23
CA VAL A 55 15.86 7.24 10.50
C VAL A 55 16.33 5.79 10.54
N MET A 56 16.19 5.03 9.45
CA MET A 56 16.49 3.61 9.41
C MET A 56 17.98 3.29 9.31
N VAL A 57 18.80 4.14 8.70
CA VAL A 57 20.25 3.94 8.59
C VAL A 57 20.92 3.85 9.98
N PRO A 58 20.69 4.80 10.92
CA PRO A 58 21.17 4.67 12.30
C PRO A 58 20.64 3.41 13.00
N VAL A 59 19.36 3.06 12.81
CA VAL A 59 18.78 1.84 13.41
C VAL A 59 19.49 0.59 12.91
N VAL A 60 19.73 0.49 11.59
CA VAL A 60 20.48 -0.61 10.97
C VAL A 60 21.89 -0.70 11.54
N TRP A 61 22.56 0.44 11.69
CA TRP A 61 23.93 0.52 12.20
C TRP A 61 24.00 0.08 13.68
N VAL A 62 23.17 0.65 14.55
CA VAL A 62 23.11 0.32 15.99
C VAL A 62 22.73 -1.15 16.22
N MET A 63 21.84 -1.70 15.40
CA MET A 63 21.41 -3.10 15.53
C MET A 63 22.37 -4.10 14.89
N GLY A 64 23.46 -3.66 14.26
CA GLY A 64 24.41 -4.53 13.55
C GLY A 64 23.75 -5.40 12.48
N ALA A 65 22.76 -4.86 11.77
CA ALA A 65 22.01 -5.63 10.78
C ALA A 65 22.90 -5.97 9.56
N LYS A 66 22.76 -7.19 9.04
CA LYS A 66 23.60 -7.68 7.95
C LYS A 66 23.12 -7.12 6.62
N TRP A 67 24.03 -6.51 5.88
CA TRP A 67 23.79 -6.08 4.50
C TRP A 67 23.90 -7.26 3.54
N PRO A 68 23.17 -7.25 2.41
CA PRO A 68 23.32 -8.28 1.38
C PRO A 68 24.76 -8.32 0.86
N ALA A 69 25.35 -9.51 0.80
CA ALA A 69 26.76 -9.67 0.43
C ALA A 69 27.01 -9.54 -1.08
N ARG A 70 25.98 -9.77 -1.91
CA ARG A 70 26.09 -9.77 -3.37
C ARG A 70 25.35 -8.57 -3.94
N LEU A 71 25.97 -7.87 -4.89
CA LEU A 71 25.34 -6.77 -5.62
C LEU A 71 24.02 -7.21 -6.28
N ARG A 72 23.96 -8.45 -6.77
CA ARG A 72 22.74 -9.03 -7.33
C ARG A 72 21.56 -9.01 -6.35
N ASP A 73 21.80 -9.32 -5.09
CA ASP A 73 20.76 -9.33 -4.07
C ASP A 73 20.30 -7.89 -3.79
N VAL A 74 21.23 -6.94 -3.74
CA VAL A 74 20.92 -5.51 -3.62
C VAL A 74 20.05 -5.03 -4.78
N LEU A 75 20.38 -5.42 -6.02
CA LEU A 75 19.60 -5.05 -7.21
C LEU A 75 18.20 -5.66 -7.19
N HIS A 76 18.05 -6.93 -6.78
CA HIS A 76 16.73 -7.55 -6.64
C HIS A 76 15.87 -6.82 -5.59
N ILE A 77 16.47 -6.45 -4.46
CA ILE A 77 15.78 -5.69 -3.41
C ILE A 77 15.42 -4.29 -3.92
N ALA A 78 16.30 -3.63 -4.66
CA ALA A 78 16.05 -2.33 -5.27
C ALA A 78 14.86 -2.38 -6.25
N VAL A 79 14.80 -3.40 -7.13
CA VAL A 79 13.66 -3.60 -8.05
C VAL A 79 12.36 -3.84 -7.29
N ALA A 80 12.40 -4.66 -6.23
CA ALA A 80 11.23 -4.85 -5.37
C ALA A 80 10.77 -3.52 -4.75
N GLY A 81 11.68 -2.71 -4.22
CA GLY A 81 11.37 -1.41 -3.62
C GLY A 81 10.86 -0.38 -4.63
N MET A 82 11.44 -0.34 -5.82
CA MET A 82 10.94 0.47 -6.93
C MET A 82 9.47 0.14 -7.23
N LEU A 83 9.11 -1.13 -7.32
CA LEU A 83 7.74 -1.55 -7.64
C LEU A 83 6.77 -1.33 -6.46
N VAL A 84 7.15 -1.78 -5.26
CA VAL A 84 6.31 -1.77 -4.06
C VAL A 84 6.19 -0.39 -3.42
N HIS A 85 7.18 0.48 -3.55
CA HIS A 85 7.12 1.81 -2.94
C HIS A 85 7.16 2.92 -3.99
N GLY A 86 7.98 2.81 -5.03
CA GLY A 86 8.05 3.83 -6.09
C GLY A 86 6.78 3.86 -6.95
N ILE A 87 6.51 2.79 -7.69
CA ILE A 87 5.38 2.70 -8.63
C ILE A 87 4.05 2.63 -7.88
N TYR A 88 3.95 1.77 -6.86
CA TYR A 88 2.72 1.64 -6.08
C TYR A 88 2.33 2.94 -5.36
N LEU A 89 3.17 3.44 -4.43
CA LEU A 89 2.79 4.62 -3.66
C LEU A 89 2.77 5.87 -4.56
N GLY A 90 3.70 5.98 -5.51
CA GLY A 90 3.71 7.06 -6.51
C GLY A 90 2.41 7.12 -7.29
N GLY A 91 1.94 5.98 -7.82
CA GLY A 91 0.68 5.90 -8.55
C GLY A 91 -0.54 6.19 -7.68
N VAL A 92 -0.57 5.75 -6.41
CA VAL A 92 -1.66 6.07 -5.48
C VAL A 92 -1.71 7.56 -5.16
N PHE A 93 -0.57 8.17 -4.80
CA PHE A 93 -0.53 9.59 -4.43
C PHE A 93 -0.83 10.47 -5.63
N ALA A 94 -0.28 10.14 -6.81
CA ALA A 94 -0.59 10.85 -8.04
C ALA A 94 -2.07 10.68 -8.45
N ALA A 95 -2.67 9.49 -8.27
CA ALA A 95 -4.09 9.30 -8.53
C ALA A 95 -4.97 10.17 -7.64
N ILE A 96 -4.66 10.26 -6.34
CA ILE A 96 -5.39 11.10 -5.39
C ILE A 96 -5.18 12.59 -5.72
N ALA A 97 -3.97 13.00 -6.09
CA ALA A 97 -3.69 14.37 -6.54
C ALA A 97 -4.48 14.74 -7.81
N GLN A 98 -4.76 13.76 -8.69
CA GLN A 98 -5.60 13.90 -9.87
C GLN A 98 -7.12 13.82 -9.57
N GLY A 99 -7.51 13.92 -8.30
CA GLY A 99 -8.91 13.98 -7.86
C GLY A 99 -9.55 12.63 -7.59
N LEU A 100 -8.82 11.51 -7.65
CA LEU A 100 -9.39 10.21 -7.33
C LEU A 100 -9.65 10.08 -5.82
N PRO A 101 -10.89 9.79 -5.38
CA PRO A 101 -11.21 9.64 -3.96
C PRO A 101 -10.32 8.60 -3.26
N ALA A 102 -9.99 8.85 -1.99
CA ALA A 102 -9.08 8.00 -1.22
C ALA A 102 -9.64 6.56 -1.06
N GLY A 103 -10.93 6.44 -0.75
CA GLY A 103 -11.59 5.14 -0.63
C GLY A 103 -11.61 4.35 -1.94
N LEU A 104 -11.74 5.04 -3.08
CA LEU A 104 -11.74 4.40 -4.40
C LEU A 104 -10.34 3.97 -4.82
N SER A 105 -9.33 4.80 -4.56
CA SER A 105 -7.91 4.42 -4.74
C SER A 105 -7.58 3.16 -3.94
N ALA A 106 -8.04 3.09 -2.69
CA ALA A 106 -7.89 1.92 -1.83
C ALA A 106 -8.62 0.69 -2.40
N LEU A 107 -9.82 0.86 -2.95
CA LEU A 107 -10.58 -0.22 -3.57
C LEU A 107 -9.87 -0.81 -4.79
N ILE A 108 -9.40 0.04 -5.71
CA ILE A 108 -8.71 -0.39 -6.93
C ILE A 108 -7.46 -1.20 -6.57
N VAL A 109 -6.60 -0.66 -5.71
CA VAL A 109 -5.39 -1.36 -5.27
C VAL A 109 -5.74 -2.62 -4.45
N GLY A 110 -6.81 -2.56 -3.67
CA GLY A 110 -7.32 -3.70 -2.89
C GLY A 110 -7.71 -4.91 -3.75
N MET A 111 -7.84 -4.76 -5.07
CA MET A 111 -8.03 -5.85 -6.02
C MET A 111 -6.76 -6.67 -6.29
N GLN A 112 -5.61 -6.30 -5.71
CA GLN A 112 -4.35 -7.02 -5.85
C GLN A 112 -4.48 -8.54 -5.68
N PRO A 113 -5.17 -9.09 -4.66
CA PRO A 113 -5.20 -10.54 -4.49
C PRO A 113 -5.97 -11.25 -5.61
N VAL A 114 -7.02 -10.61 -6.13
CA VAL A 114 -7.78 -11.12 -7.28
C VAL A 114 -6.92 -11.10 -8.53
N LEU A 115 -6.26 -9.98 -8.80
CA LEU A 115 -5.34 -9.83 -9.92
C LEU A 115 -4.20 -10.85 -9.83
N THR A 116 -3.61 -11.01 -8.64
CA THR A 116 -2.55 -11.97 -8.37
C THR A 116 -3.02 -13.38 -8.65
N ALA A 117 -4.17 -13.79 -8.10
CA ALA A 117 -4.66 -15.16 -8.26
C ALA A 117 -5.01 -15.51 -9.70
N SER A 118 -5.52 -14.55 -10.48
CA SER A 118 -5.88 -14.77 -11.89
C SER A 118 -4.70 -14.68 -12.85
N VAL A 119 -3.84 -13.67 -12.69
CA VAL A 119 -2.72 -13.40 -13.63
C VAL A 119 -1.52 -14.28 -13.33
N VAL A 120 -1.18 -14.51 -12.05
CA VAL A 120 -0.02 -15.33 -11.69
C VAL A 120 -0.28 -16.80 -11.95
N GLY A 121 -1.48 -17.30 -11.67
CA GLY A 121 -1.86 -18.66 -12.03
C GLY A 121 -1.66 -18.88 -13.54
N ALA A 122 -2.19 -17.97 -14.37
CA ALA A 122 -2.02 -18.03 -15.82
C ALA A 122 -0.55 -17.93 -16.27
N LEU A 123 0.23 -16.99 -15.73
CA LEU A 123 1.64 -16.78 -16.11
C LEU A 123 2.56 -17.93 -15.66
N LEU A 124 2.22 -18.63 -14.57
CA LEU A 124 2.94 -19.81 -14.10
C LEU A 124 2.48 -21.11 -14.78
N GLY A 125 1.55 -21.03 -15.73
CA GLY A 125 0.96 -22.20 -16.39
C GLY A 125 0.03 -23.02 -15.49
N GLU A 126 -0.34 -22.50 -14.33
CA GLU A 126 -1.31 -23.12 -13.44
C GLU A 126 -2.73 -22.88 -13.94
N HIS A 127 -3.62 -23.86 -13.74
CA HIS A 127 -5.02 -23.72 -14.13
C HIS A 127 -5.74 -22.73 -13.22
N VAL A 128 -6.16 -21.60 -13.81
CA VAL A 128 -6.99 -20.61 -13.12
C VAL A 128 -8.38 -21.20 -12.88
N THR A 129 -8.74 -21.33 -11.61
CA THR A 129 -10.03 -21.89 -11.18
C THR A 129 -11.20 -20.99 -11.54
N ARG A 130 -12.40 -21.56 -11.69
CA ARG A 130 -13.63 -20.80 -11.94
C ARG A 130 -13.90 -19.73 -10.85
N ARG A 131 -13.50 -19.99 -9.60
CA ARG A 131 -13.62 -19.02 -8.49
C ARG A 131 -12.73 -17.79 -8.68
N GLN A 132 -11.52 -17.96 -9.22
CA GLN A 132 -10.61 -16.84 -9.51
C GLN A 132 -11.17 -15.93 -10.60
N TRP A 133 -11.72 -16.51 -11.68
CA TRP A 133 -12.41 -15.76 -12.72
C TRP A 133 -13.65 -15.03 -12.22
N MET A 134 -14.49 -15.70 -11.42
CA MET A 134 -15.65 -15.06 -10.80
C MET A 134 -15.23 -13.94 -9.84
N GLY A 135 -14.18 -14.13 -9.05
CA GLY A 135 -13.63 -13.11 -8.18
C GLY A 135 -13.13 -11.89 -8.94
N LEU A 136 -12.48 -12.10 -10.09
CA LEU A 136 -12.06 -11.03 -11.01
C LEU A 136 -13.24 -10.28 -11.58
N ALA A 137 -14.25 -10.99 -12.09
CA ALA A 137 -15.46 -10.37 -12.61
C ALA A 137 -16.16 -9.53 -11.52
N LEU A 138 -16.34 -10.09 -10.32
CA LEU A 138 -16.96 -9.38 -9.19
C LEU A 138 -16.11 -8.18 -8.76
N GLY A 139 -14.79 -8.29 -8.68
CA GLY A 139 -13.90 -7.17 -8.38
C GLY A 139 -14.05 -6.03 -9.39
N LEU A 140 -14.04 -6.34 -10.68
CA LEU A 140 -14.24 -5.37 -11.76
C LEU A 140 -15.64 -4.72 -11.72
N VAL A 141 -16.68 -5.51 -11.48
CA VAL A 141 -18.05 -4.99 -11.30
C VAL A 141 -18.12 -4.08 -10.08
N GLY A 142 -17.53 -4.46 -8.96
CA GLY A 142 -17.50 -3.66 -7.74
C GLY A 142 -16.81 -2.31 -7.97
N VAL A 143 -15.63 -2.30 -8.59
CA VAL A 143 -14.92 -1.07 -9.00
C VAL A 143 -15.77 -0.25 -9.96
N GLY A 144 -16.41 -0.89 -10.95
CA GLY A 144 -17.31 -0.24 -11.90
C GLY A 144 -18.53 0.40 -11.25
N LEU A 145 -19.12 -0.23 -10.22
CA LEU A 145 -20.25 0.33 -9.46
C LEU A 145 -19.84 1.57 -8.65
N VAL A 146 -18.61 1.63 -8.14
CA VAL A 146 -18.11 2.82 -7.44
C VAL A 146 -17.75 3.95 -8.42
N LEU A 147 -17.20 3.61 -9.59
CA LEU A 147 -16.78 4.56 -10.62
C LEU A 147 -17.95 5.11 -11.45
N GLY A 148 -18.88 4.24 -11.86
CA GLY A 148 -19.93 4.52 -12.85
C GLY A 148 -20.75 5.77 -12.57
N PRO A 149 -21.31 5.95 -11.36
CA PRO A 149 -22.07 7.15 -11.00
C PRO A 149 -21.26 8.44 -11.02
N LYS A 150 -19.92 8.34 -10.97
CA LYS A 150 -19.02 9.49 -10.89
C LYS A 150 -18.43 9.88 -12.26
N ILE A 151 -18.45 8.98 -13.24
CA ILE A 151 -17.99 9.28 -14.61
C ILE A 151 -19.05 10.16 -15.30
N GLY A 152 -18.65 11.34 -15.78
CA GLY A 152 -19.53 12.28 -16.50
C GLY A 152 -20.35 13.23 -15.63
N GLY A 153 -20.39 13.04 -14.30
CA GLY A 153 -21.17 13.87 -13.37
C GLY A 153 -20.46 15.09 -12.78
N GLY A 154 -19.32 15.54 -13.35
CA GLY A 154 -18.54 16.64 -12.78
C GLY A 154 -17.80 16.32 -11.47
N SER A 155 -17.63 15.03 -11.15
CA SER A 155 -17.12 14.54 -9.86
C SER A 155 -15.63 14.76 -9.58
N GLY A 156 -14.88 15.37 -10.52
CA GLY A 156 -13.42 15.53 -10.43
C GLY A 156 -12.61 14.26 -10.72
N ILE A 157 -13.24 13.11 -11.01
CA ILE A 157 -12.52 11.89 -11.38
C ILE A 157 -12.04 11.96 -12.83
N THR A 158 -10.73 11.88 -13.01
CA THR A 158 -10.08 11.91 -14.33
C THR A 158 -9.71 10.48 -14.80
N PRO A 159 -9.72 10.21 -16.12
CA PRO A 159 -9.19 8.96 -16.67
C PRO A 159 -7.73 8.74 -16.27
N LEU A 160 -6.95 9.81 -16.14
CA LEU A 160 -5.56 9.78 -15.70
C LEU A 160 -5.44 9.27 -14.26
N GLY A 161 -6.26 9.76 -13.33
CA GLY A 161 -6.27 9.29 -11.94
C GLY A 161 -6.59 7.79 -11.84
N ILE A 162 -7.53 7.29 -12.65
CA ILE A 162 -7.84 5.85 -12.72
C ILE A 162 -6.65 5.07 -13.27
N LEU A 163 -6.02 5.54 -14.35
CA LEU A 163 -4.86 4.89 -14.96
C LEU A 163 -3.68 4.81 -13.97
N LEU A 164 -3.44 5.87 -13.21
CA LEU A 164 -2.41 5.92 -12.17
C LEU A 164 -2.70 4.92 -11.03
N ALA A 165 -3.96 4.81 -10.58
CA ALA A 165 -4.35 3.82 -9.57
C ALA A 165 -4.25 2.37 -10.08
N VAL A 166 -4.58 2.12 -11.36
CA VAL A 166 -4.36 0.81 -11.99
C VAL A 166 -2.87 0.50 -12.14
N GLY A 167 -2.06 1.48 -12.54
CA GLY A 167 -0.60 1.37 -12.56
C GLY A 167 -0.02 1.03 -11.19
N ALA A 168 -0.57 1.65 -10.13
CA ALA A 168 -0.20 1.35 -8.75
C ALA A 168 -0.54 -0.10 -8.36
N LEU A 169 -1.75 -0.57 -8.71
CA LEU A 169 -2.18 -1.97 -8.51
C LEU A 169 -1.24 -2.95 -9.22
N LEU A 170 -0.87 -2.69 -10.47
CA LEU A 170 0.06 -3.51 -11.25
C LEU A 170 1.46 -3.50 -10.62
N GLY A 171 1.97 -2.33 -10.24
CA GLY A 171 3.27 -2.17 -9.57
C GLY A 171 3.32 -2.94 -8.25
N MET A 172 2.29 -2.82 -7.42
CA MET A 172 2.20 -3.56 -6.15
C MET A 172 2.12 -5.08 -6.37
N THR A 173 1.34 -5.52 -7.35
CA THR A 173 1.21 -6.94 -7.70
C THR A 173 2.54 -7.51 -8.19
N ALA A 174 3.17 -6.88 -9.18
CA ALA A 174 4.46 -7.29 -9.70
C ALA A 174 5.55 -7.23 -8.62
N GLY A 175 5.59 -6.16 -7.83
CA GLY A 175 6.57 -5.95 -6.77
C GLY A 175 6.51 -6.99 -5.67
N THR A 176 5.32 -7.31 -5.17
CA THR A 176 5.14 -8.34 -4.14
C THR A 176 5.51 -9.75 -4.64
N LEU A 177 5.20 -10.07 -5.89
CA LEU A 177 5.61 -11.33 -6.51
C LEU A 177 7.12 -11.41 -6.72
N TYR A 178 7.71 -10.32 -7.21
CA TYR A 178 9.15 -10.22 -7.42
C TYR A 178 9.91 -10.35 -6.09
N GLN A 179 9.45 -9.64 -5.06
CA GLN A 179 10.01 -9.73 -3.72
C GLN A 179 9.89 -11.15 -3.16
N LYS A 180 8.73 -11.81 -3.32
CA LYS A 180 8.54 -13.21 -2.91
C LYS A 180 9.42 -14.18 -3.70
N ARG A 181 9.77 -13.88 -4.96
CA ARG A 181 10.57 -14.77 -5.80
C ARG A 181 12.08 -14.64 -5.54
N PHE A 182 12.57 -13.43 -5.29
CA PHE A 182 14.00 -13.12 -5.26
C PHE A 182 14.52 -12.59 -3.92
N CYS A 183 13.65 -12.10 -3.03
CA CYS A 183 14.06 -11.36 -1.83
C CYS A 183 13.62 -12.01 -0.51
N THR A 184 13.29 -13.31 -0.49
CA THR A 184 12.79 -14.00 0.72
C THR A 184 13.84 -14.12 1.83
N GLY A 185 15.13 -14.18 1.49
CA GLY A 185 16.23 -14.25 2.44
C GLY A 185 16.78 -12.90 2.93
N MET A 186 16.18 -11.80 2.50
CA MET A 186 16.59 -10.43 2.85
C MET A 186 16.40 -10.15 4.35
N ASP A 187 17.39 -9.53 5.00
CA ASP A 187 17.15 -8.89 6.29
C ASP A 187 16.24 -7.68 6.07
N LEU A 188 15.09 -7.67 6.74
CA LEU A 188 14.08 -6.66 6.48
C LEU A 188 14.55 -5.24 6.84
N ARG A 189 15.52 -5.04 7.74
CA ARG A 189 15.98 -3.71 8.14
C ARG A 189 16.84 -3.08 7.04
N THR A 190 17.88 -3.80 6.60
CA THR A 190 18.75 -3.36 5.49
C THR A 190 17.98 -3.37 4.18
N GLY A 191 17.11 -4.36 4.00
CA GLY A 191 16.16 -4.47 2.91
C GLY A 191 15.25 -3.25 2.77
N THR A 192 14.64 -2.81 3.86
CA THR A 192 13.81 -1.60 3.90
C THR A 192 14.60 -0.37 3.44
N VAL A 193 15.84 -0.18 3.92
CA VAL A 193 16.68 0.94 3.47
C VAL A 193 16.92 0.89 1.96
N ILE A 194 17.35 -0.26 1.42
CA ILE A 194 17.61 -0.41 -0.03
C ILE A 194 16.33 -0.16 -0.84
N GLN A 195 15.20 -0.69 -0.39
CA GLN A 195 13.92 -0.49 -1.06
C GLN A 195 13.49 0.98 -1.08
N TYR A 196 13.62 1.70 0.04
CA TYR A 196 13.30 3.12 0.09
C TYR A 196 14.28 3.97 -0.70
N CYS A 197 15.57 3.62 -0.78
CA CYS A 197 16.53 4.30 -1.67
C CYS A 197 16.14 4.15 -3.14
N ALA A 198 15.79 2.94 -3.58
CA ALA A 198 15.33 2.71 -4.94
C ALA A 198 14.01 3.43 -5.23
N ALA A 199 13.08 3.40 -4.26
CA ALA A 199 11.82 4.11 -4.36
C ALA A 199 11.99 5.63 -4.41
N SER A 200 12.89 6.22 -3.61
CA SER A 200 13.18 7.66 -3.63
C SER A 200 13.78 8.08 -4.96
N MET A 201 14.68 7.27 -5.55
CA MET A 201 15.18 7.53 -6.90
C MET A 201 14.05 7.47 -7.94
N THR A 202 13.13 6.52 -7.80
CA THR A 202 12.00 6.36 -8.72
C THR A 202 11.04 7.56 -8.66
N VAL A 203 10.58 7.93 -7.47
CA VAL A 203 9.64 9.06 -7.33
C VAL A 203 10.35 10.40 -7.56
N GLY A 204 11.64 10.53 -7.23
CA GLY A 204 12.43 11.71 -7.59
C GLY A 204 12.53 11.90 -9.10
N LEU A 205 12.73 10.81 -9.86
CA LEU A 205 12.67 10.85 -11.33
C LEU A 205 11.26 11.26 -11.81
N PHE A 206 10.19 10.74 -11.22
CA PHE A 206 8.83 11.14 -11.59
C PHE A 206 8.54 12.60 -11.28
N ALA A 207 9.00 13.14 -10.14
CA ALA A 207 8.92 14.56 -9.82
C ALA A 207 9.60 15.42 -10.91
N LEU A 208 10.81 15.05 -11.32
CA LEU A 208 11.54 15.74 -12.39
C LEU A 208 10.82 15.66 -13.74
N LEU A 209 10.33 14.48 -14.12
CA LEU A 209 9.65 14.25 -15.41
C LEU A 209 8.28 14.94 -15.49
N SER A 210 7.59 15.08 -14.36
CA SER A 210 6.30 15.77 -14.27
C SER A 210 6.44 17.28 -14.06
N GLY A 211 7.66 17.77 -13.79
CA GLY A 211 7.92 19.19 -13.57
C GLY A 211 7.44 19.70 -12.23
N GLU A 212 7.35 18.84 -11.20
CA GLU A 212 7.03 19.28 -9.84
C GLU A 212 8.06 20.33 -9.38
N SER A 213 7.57 21.35 -8.69
CA SER A 213 8.29 22.52 -8.22
C SER A 213 9.31 22.25 -7.11
N PHE A 214 9.27 21.06 -6.50
CA PHE A 214 9.99 20.73 -5.26
C PHE A 214 9.67 21.68 -4.09
N HIS A 215 8.59 22.45 -4.20
CA HIS A 215 8.09 23.31 -3.14
C HIS A 215 7.32 22.48 -2.10
N ILE A 216 7.56 22.78 -0.84
CA ILE A 216 6.89 22.16 0.30
C ILE A 216 6.49 23.27 1.27
N ASP A 217 5.20 23.36 1.55
CA ASP A 217 4.67 24.22 2.61
C ASP A 217 4.85 23.53 3.97
N TRP A 218 5.90 23.91 4.68
CA TRP A 218 6.25 23.35 5.99
C TRP A 218 5.35 23.87 7.11
N THR A 219 4.08 23.49 7.07
CA THR A 219 3.10 23.75 8.13
C THR A 219 3.16 22.69 9.22
N MET A 220 2.57 22.97 10.39
CA MET A 220 2.50 21.99 11.47
C MET A 220 1.70 20.75 11.03
N GLU A 221 0.63 20.96 10.26
CA GLU A 221 -0.21 19.92 9.68
C GLU A 221 0.62 19.00 8.78
N PHE A 222 1.43 19.56 7.88
CA PHE A 222 2.32 18.77 7.02
C PHE A 222 3.32 17.96 7.84
N VAL A 223 3.95 18.57 8.83
CA VAL A 223 4.93 17.91 9.71
C VAL A 223 4.28 16.76 10.48
N LEU A 224 3.08 16.93 11.02
CA LEU A 224 2.36 15.89 11.76
C LEU A 224 1.94 14.73 10.84
N VAL A 225 1.45 15.03 9.63
CA VAL A 225 1.09 14.01 8.62
C VAL A 225 2.32 13.24 8.18
N MET A 226 3.42 13.95 7.90
CA MET A 226 4.70 13.35 7.54
C MET A 226 5.24 12.47 8.66
N ALA A 227 5.23 12.95 9.91
CA ALA A 227 5.65 12.19 11.07
C ALA A 227 4.80 10.93 11.27
N TRP A 228 3.49 10.99 11.10
CA TRP A 228 2.60 9.83 11.14
C TRP A 228 2.96 8.82 10.03
N LEU A 229 3.09 9.28 8.79
CA LEU A 229 3.39 8.42 7.65
C LEU A 229 4.79 7.79 7.72
N VAL A 230 5.76 8.47 8.32
CA VAL A 230 7.12 7.95 8.52
C VAL A 230 7.16 6.99 9.72
N LEU A 231 6.80 7.47 10.91
CA LEU A 231 7.01 6.73 12.15
C LEU A 231 6.00 5.61 12.32
N VAL A 232 4.71 5.89 12.10
CA VAL A 232 3.64 4.91 12.32
C VAL A 232 3.51 4.00 11.11
N LEU A 233 3.43 4.57 9.90
CA LEU A 233 3.14 3.78 8.71
C LEU A 233 4.38 3.09 8.12
N SER A 234 5.46 3.83 7.89
CA SER A 234 6.66 3.27 7.24
C SER A 234 7.52 2.43 8.18
N ILE A 235 7.61 2.78 9.47
CA ILE A 235 8.43 2.03 10.43
C ILE A 235 7.54 1.14 11.31
N GLY A 236 6.55 1.72 11.99
CA GLY A 236 5.70 1.03 12.96
C GLY A 236 4.92 -0.15 12.35
N ALA A 237 4.24 0.06 11.23
CA ALA A 237 3.46 -1.00 10.59
C ALA A 237 4.35 -2.13 10.05
N ILE A 238 5.54 -1.83 9.52
CA ILE A 238 6.50 -2.86 9.07
C ILE A 238 7.00 -3.67 10.27
N MET A 239 7.35 -3.03 11.38
CA MET A 239 7.79 -3.72 12.60
C MET A 239 6.66 -4.57 13.20
N LEU A 240 5.43 -4.05 13.22
CA LEU A 240 4.26 -4.80 13.65
C LEU A 240 4.01 -6.03 12.77
N LEU A 241 4.11 -5.86 11.45
CA LEU A 241 4.01 -6.97 10.50
C LEU A 241 5.08 -8.04 10.77
N MET A 242 6.32 -7.66 11.06
CA MET A 242 7.36 -8.63 11.44
C MET A 242 7.00 -9.41 12.69
N VAL A 243 6.48 -8.75 13.72
CA VAL A 243 6.06 -9.40 14.96
C VAL A 243 4.94 -10.40 14.67
N LEU A 244 3.94 -10.01 13.87
CA LEU A 244 2.83 -10.88 13.49
C LEU A 244 3.27 -12.08 12.66
N ILE A 245 4.20 -11.90 11.72
CA ILE A 245 4.77 -13.00 10.95
C ILE A 245 5.51 -13.98 11.86
N LYS A 246 6.32 -13.49 12.79
CA LYS A 246 7.04 -14.33 13.77
C LYS A 246 6.11 -15.12 14.69
N GLN A 247 4.89 -14.63 14.90
CA GLN A 247 3.86 -15.29 15.70
C GLN A 247 2.98 -16.26 14.88
N GLY A 248 3.20 -16.40 13.57
CA GLY A 248 2.38 -17.26 12.71
C GLY A 248 1.05 -16.64 12.26
N GLU A 249 0.79 -15.36 12.56
CA GLU A 249 -0.45 -14.67 12.21
C GLU A 249 -0.47 -14.14 10.76
N ALA A 250 0.57 -14.41 9.96
CA ALA A 250 0.72 -13.89 8.59
C ALA A 250 -0.50 -14.16 7.69
N THR A 251 -1.09 -15.35 7.78
CA THR A 251 -2.30 -15.70 7.01
C THR A 251 -3.52 -14.87 7.44
N ARG A 252 -3.65 -14.58 8.74
CA ARG A 252 -4.74 -13.78 9.28
C ARG A 252 -4.59 -12.31 8.90
N VAL A 253 -3.37 -11.77 8.96
CA VAL A 253 -3.10 -10.41 8.47
C VAL A 253 -3.44 -10.32 6.98
N ALA A 254 -2.98 -11.29 6.17
CA ALA A 254 -3.26 -11.34 4.74
C ALA A 254 -4.77 -11.33 4.42
N SER A 255 -5.59 -12.07 5.17
CA SER A 255 -7.05 -12.06 4.98
C SER A 255 -7.73 -10.79 5.47
N MET A 256 -7.14 -10.08 6.43
CA MET A 256 -7.67 -8.82 6.94
C MET A 256 -7.43 -7.64 6.00
N PHE A 257 -6.50 -7.73 5.03
CA PHE A 257 -6.29 -6.67 4.04
C PHE A 257 -7.54 -6.31 3.22
N TYR A 258 -8.58 -7.17 3.16
CA TYR A 258 -9.88 -6.81 2.56
C TYR A 258 -10.65 -5.75 3.30
N LEU A 259 -10.34 -5.55 4.57
CA LEU A 259 -10.91 -4.47 5.36
C LEU A 259 -10.24 -3.13 5.04
N VAL A 260 -9.12 -3.10 4.30
CA VAL A 260 -8.42 -1.85 3.98
C VAL A 260 -9.29 -0.89 3.16
N PRO A 261 -9.92 -1.29 2.03
CA PRO A 261 -10.78 -0.41 1.27
C PRO A 261 -11.97 0.15 2.05
N PRO A 262 -12.83 -0.65 2.73
CA PRO A 262 -13.95 -0.10 3.48
C PRO A 262 -13.49 0.77 4.66
N THR A 263 -12.38 0.43 5.32
CA THR A 263 -11.82 1.25 6.40
C THR A 263 -11.30 2.58 5.88
N ALA A 264 -10.56 2.59 4.77
CA ALA A 264 -10.07 3.82 4.14
C ALA A 264 -11.24 4.70 3.67
N ALA A 265 -12.28 4.10 3.09
CA ALA A 265 -13.45 4.82 2.63
C ALA A 265 -14.27 5.41 3.80
N SER A 266 -14.39 4.67 4.91
CA SER A 266 -15.04 5.16 6.14
C SER A 266 -14.29 6.32 6.77
N LEU A 267 -12.95 6.23 6.83
CA LEU A 267 -12.10 7.32 7.31
C LEU A 267 -12.18 8.54 6.38
N ALA A 268 -12.22 8.32 5.07
CA ALA A 268 -12.30 9.40 4.09
C ALA A 268 -13.65 10.13 4.15
N TRP A 269 -14.74 9.40 4.39
CA TRP A 269 -16.05 10.00 4.67
C TRP A 269 -16.02 10.83 5.96
N LEU A 270 -15.51 10.27 7.07
CA LEU A 270 -15.49 10.95 8.36
C LEU A 270 -14.63 12.22 8.37
N LEU A 271 -13.47 12.19 7.70
CA LEU A 271 -12.45 13.25 7.80
C LEU A 271 -12.50 14.27 6.66
N PHE A 272 -13.04 13.89 5.49
CA PHE A 272 -13.04 14.73 4.30
C PHE A 272 -14.40 14.80 3.62
N ASP A 273 -15.45 14.33 4.27
CA ASP A 273 -16.82 14.34 3.76
C ASP A 273 -16.98 13.63 2.40
N GLU A 274 -16.11 12.64 2.12
CA GLU A 274 -16.21 11.80 0.92
C GLU A 274 -17.42 10.87 1.02
N HIS A 275 -18.58 11.36 0.60
CA HIS A 275 -19.80 10.58 0.60
C HIS A 275 -19.74 9.41 -0.38
N ILE A 276 -20.00 8.22 0.15
CA ILE A 276 -20.18 7.00 -0.62
C ILE A 276 -21.68 6.80 -0.80
N GLY A 277 -22.18 7.11 -1.99
CA GLY A 277 -23.57 6.81 -2.32
C GLY A 277 -23.87 5.31 -2.24
N PHE A 278 -25.15 4.95 -2.26
CA PHE A 278 -25.59 3.55 -2.17
C PHE A 278 -24.90 2.62 -3.18
N MET A 279 -24.72 3.07 -4.43
CA MET A 279 -23.99 2.33 -5.46
C MET A 279 -22.51 2.12 -5.11
N GLY A 280 -21.90 3.09 -4.42
CA GLY A 280 -20.55 2.96 -3.90
C GLY A 280 -20.45 1.86 -2.84
N LEU A 281 -21.37 1.85 -1.87
CA LEU A 281 -21.43 0.81 -0.83
C LEU A 281 -21.66 -0.58 -1.44
N ALA A 282 -22.58 -0.69 -2.41
CA ALA A 282 -22.80 -1.92 -3.17
C ALA A 282 -21.53 -2.36 -3.90
N GLY A 283 -20.81 -1.42 -4.54
CA GLY A 283 -19.55 -1.69 -5.20
C GLY A 283 -18.47 -2.23 -4.27
N PHE A 284 -18.31 -1.64 -3.07
CA PHE A 284 -17.41 -2.15 -2.04
C PHE A 284 -17.79 -3.57 -1.59
N ALA A 285 -19.07 -3.83 -1.35
CA ALA A 285 -19.55 -5.14 -0.97
C ALA A 285 -19.28 -6.19 -2.06
N VAL A 286 -19.59 -5.86 -3.32
CA VAL A 286 -19.36 -6.75 -4.47
C VAL A 286 -17.86 -7.03 -4.67
N ALA A 287 -17.02 -6.01 -4.57
CA ALA A 287 -15.57 -6.19 -4.67
C ALA A 287 -15.02 -7.05 -3.52
N ALA A 288 -15.46 -6.80 -2.28
CA ALA A 288 -15.07 -7.60 -1.11
C ALA A 288 -15.51 -9.07 -1.25
N LEU A 289 -16.71 -9.33 -1.75
CA LEU A 289 -17.20 -10.68 -2.06
C LEU A 289 -16.35 -11.34 -3.15
N GLY A 290 -16.00 -10.58 -4.20
CA GLY A 290 -15.12 -11.04 -5.26
C GLY A 290 -13.79 -11.54 -4.71
N VAL A 291 -13.17 -10.80 -3.79
CA VAL A 291 -11.91 -11.25 -3.22
C VAL A 291 -12.07 -12.36 -2.19
N ALA A 292 -13.10 -12.31 -1.35
CA ALA A 292 -13.42 -13.38 -0.41
C ALA A 292 -13.64 -14.72 -1.13
N LEU A 293 -14.27 -14.71 -2.31
CA LEU A 293 -14.47 -15.90 -3.14
C LEU A 293 -13.15 -16.53 -3.61
N VAL A 294 -12.16 -15.70 -3.95
CA VAL A 294 -10.81 -16.15 -4.35
C VAL A 294 -10.06 -16.72 -3.15
N MET A 295 -10.25 -16.12 -1.97
CA MET A 295 -9.50 -16.46 -0.77
C MET A 295 -10.09 -17.60 0.06
N ALA A 296 -11.37 -17.90 -0.10
CA ALA A 296 -12.02 -19.00 0.60
C ALA A 296 -11.30 -20.31 0.31
N LYS A 297 -10.59 -20.83 1.32
CA LYS A 297 -10.01 -22.18 1.29
C LYS A 297 -11.12 -23.21 1.06
N ARG A 298 -10.80 -24.26 0.31
CA ARG A 298 -11.62 -25.48 0.31
C ARG A 298 -11.71 -26.05 1.72
#